data_AF-A0A6F9CID7-F1
#
_entry.id   AF-A0A6F9CID7-F1
#
_cell.length_a   1.000
_cell.length_b   1.000
_cell.length_c   1.000
_cell.angle_alpha   90.00
_cell.angle_beta   90.00
_cell.angle_gamma   90.00
#
_symmetry.space_group_name_H-M   'P 1'
#
loop_
_entity.id
_entity.type
_entity.pdbx_description
1 polymer ?
#
loop_
_entity_poly.entity_id
_entity_poly.type
_entity_poly.pdbx_seq_one_letter_code
_entity_poly.pdbx_strand_id
1 'polypeptide(L)'
;SPRDPICSGLNYDVLDFTCCEGIRHKGTGQSCCGNKAFILTQASCCEGQLTLNVSQLVSDCCGWRAYDPLNQLCCDTRILIRTQPHDKCCGKELYNEDNQLCCGNVVKGRVLTKMSSQHLCCGDHQFDRQSHCCCFDSERLSPKPLNASCCASSGFNGNYSEFTK
;
A
#
# COMPACT_ATOMS: atom_id res chain seq x y z
N SER A 1 22.81 17.32 40.51
CA SER A 1 23.48 17.69 39.26
C SER A 1 22.79 16.99 38.11
N PRO A 2 22.44 17.68 37.01
CA PRO A 2 22.03 16.99 35.79
C PRO A 2 23.21 16.12 35.35
N ARG A 3 22.96 14.86 35.00
CA ARG A 3 24.02 14.00 34.45
C ARG A 3 24.34 14.50 33.04
N ASP A 4 25.62 14.74 32.76
CA ASP A 4 26.06 15.13 31.43
C ASP A 4 25.64 14.07 30.41
N PRO A 5 25.17 14.44 29.20
CA PRO A 5 24.82 13.50 28.15
C PRO A 5 26.05 12.69 27.71
N ILE A 6 25.93 11.37 27.70
CA ILE A 6 27.01 10.43 27.32
C ILE A 6 26.63 9.70 26.03
N CYS A 7 27.57 9.62 25.09
CA CYS A 7 27.49 8.82 23.88
C CYS A 7 28.70 7.88 23.83
N SER A 8 28.47 6.57 23.89
CA SER A 8 29.53 5.54 23.92
C SER A 8 30.62 5.79 24.97
N GLY A 9 30.22 6.19 26.18
CA GLY A 9 31.16 6.44 27.29
C GLY A 9 31.89 7.78 27.23
N LEU A 10 31.60 8.64 26.24
CA LEU A 10 32.16 9.98 26.13
C LEU A 10 31.06 11.03 26.34
N ASN A 11 31.35 12.04 27.16
CA ASN A 11 30.50 13.21 27.28
C ASN A 11 30.39 13.92 25.92
N TYR A 12 29.21 14.46 25.64
CA TYR A 12 28.99 15.27 24.44
C TYR A 12 28.01 16.41 24.73
N ASP A 13 28.13 17.49 23.95
CA ASP A 13 27.21 18.61 24.01
C ASP A 13 25.95 18.32 23.16
N VAL A 14 24.80 18.27 23.81
CA VAL A 14 23.48 18.07 23.15
C VAL A 14 23.04 19.24 22.30
N LEU A 15 23.63 20.42 22.49
CA LEU A 15 23.36 21.61 21.67
C LEU A 15 24.10 21.56 20.34
N ASP A 16 25.19 20.80 20.26
CA ASP A 16 26.02 20.69 19.05
C ASP A 16 25.90 19.33 18.36
N PHE A 17 25.51 18.28 19.09
CA PHE A 17 25.54 16.91 18.58
C PHE A 17 24.28 16.11 18.91
N THR A 18 24.03 15.12 18.06
CA THR A 18 23.04 14.06 18.26
C THR A 18 23.76 12.72 18.35
N CYS A 19 23.39 11.86 19.31
CA CYS A 19 23.97 10.52 19.46
C CYS A 19 22.98 9.47 18.91
N CYS A 20 23.41 8.68 17.92
CA CYS A 20 22.62 7.58 17.35
C CYS A 20 23.40 6.27 17.44
N GLU A 21 22.87 5.28 18.18
CA GLU A 21 23.52 3.98 18.44
C GLU A 21 25.01 4.09 18.82
N GLY A 22 25.33 5.10 19.65
CA GLY A 22 26.69 5.33 20.12
C GLY A 22 27.61 6.08 19.16
N ILE A 23 27.11 6.53 18.01
CA ILE A 23 27.83 7.41 17.07
C ILE A 23 27.36 8.86 17.27
N ARG A 24 28.31 9.78 17.45
CA ARG A 24 28.03 11.22 17.53
C ARG A 24 27.97 11.83 16.14
N HIS A 25 26.90 12.56 15.87
CA HIS A 25 26.64 13.31 14.64
C HIS A 25 26.56 14.80 14.95
N LYS A 26 27.07 15.63 14.04
CA LYS A 26 26.96 17.10 14.19
C LYS A 26 25.52 17.55 13.91
N GLY A 27 25.05 18.47 14.75
CA GLY A 27 23.70 19.03 14.73
C GLY A 27 22.88 18.53 15.91
N THR A 28 22.08 19.43 16.47
CA THR A 28 21.15 19.14 17.57
C THR A 28 19.75 18.80 17.04
N GLY A 29 18.99 18.04 17.84
CA GLY A 29 17.58 17.73 17.55
C GLY A 29 17.35 16.86 16.31
N GLN A 30 18.38 16.16 15.83
CA GLN A 30 18.23 15.23 14.71
C GLN A 30 17.56 13.93 15.20
N SER A 31 16.87 13.26 14.30
CA SER A 31 16.31 11.92 14.52
C SER A 31 17.31 10.85 14.13
N CYS A 32 17.17 9.65 14.69
CA CYS A 32 18.07 8.53 14.40
C CYS A 32 17.40 7.48 13.51
N CYS A 33 18.14 6.97 12.53
CA CYS A 33 17.79 5.80 11.73
C CYS A 33 18.95 4.81 11.87
N GLY A 34 18.82 3.89 12.85
CA GLY A 34 19.95 3.12 13.35
C GLY A 34 21.07 4.05 13.82
N ASN A 35 22.29 3.81 13.35
CA ASN A 35 23.47 4.60 13.70
C ASN A 35 23.61 5.93 12.94
N LYS A 36 22.64 6.33 12.11
CA LYS A 36 22.67 7.57 11.32
C LYS A 36 21.74 8.62 11.92
N ALA A 37 22.22 9.86 12.04
CA ALA A 37 21.34 10.99 12.33
C ALA A 37 20.78 11.63 11.05
N PHE A 38 19.54 12.12 11.11
CA PHE A 38 18.88 12.78 9.99
C PHE A 38 17.89 13.85 10.46
N ILE A 39 17.56 14.79 9.57
CA ILE A 39 16.57 15.84 9.83
C ILE A 39 15.21 15.38 9.28
N LEU A 40 14.17 15.41 10.11
CA LEU A 40 12.82 14.93 9.77
C LEU A 40 12.25 15.54 8.49
N THR A 41 12.60 16.79 8.17
CA THR A 41 12.11 17.47 6.96
C THR A 41 12.89 17.10 5.68
N GLN A 42 14.00 16.38 5.79
CA GLN A 42 14.91 16.10 4.67
C GLN A 42 15.07 14.61 4.36
N ALA A 43 14.75 13.73 5.32
CA ALA A 43 14.88 12.29 5.15
C ALA A 43 13.85 11.56 6.01
N SER A 44 13.69 10.28 5.71
CA SER A 44 12.77 9.36 6.37
C SER A 44 13.46 8.02 6.63
N CYS A 45 13.10 7.35 7.71
CA CYS A 45 13.62 6.04 8.10
C CYS A 45 12.50 5.00 8.01
N CYS A 46 12.73 3.93 7.26
CA CYS A 46 11.81 2.80 7.17
C CYS A 46 12.60 1.51 7.43
N GLU A 47 12.18 0.71 8.41
CA GLU A 47 12.84 -0.55 8.80
C GLU A 47 14.38 -0.42 8.98
N GLY A 48 14.82 0.71 9.54
CA GLY A 48 16.25 0.99 9.77
C GLY A 48 17.01 1.48 8.53
N GLN A 49 16.35 1.65 7.38
CA GLN A 49 16.94 2.19 6.17
C GLN A 49 16.51 3.65 5.94
N LEU A 50 17.53 4.50 5.80
CA LEU A 50 17.36 5.93 5.57
C LEU A 50 17.12 6.22 4.07
N THR A 51 16.02 6.91 3.78
CA THR A 51 15.66 7.46 2.47
C THR A 51 15.81 8.97 2.49
N LEU A 52 16.68 9.52 1.64
CA LEU A 52 16.93 10.96 1.54
C LEU A 52 15.90 11.66 0.63
N ASN A 53 15.75 12.97 0.82
CA ASN A 53 14.88 13.86 0.05
C ASN A 53 13.38 13.53 0.15
N VAL A 54 12.99 12.81 1.21
CA VAL A 54 11.60 12.50 1.52
C VAL A 54 11.42 12.82 3.00
N SER A 55 10.54 13.77 3.31
CA SER A 55 10.32 14.24 4.68
C SER A 55 9.55 13.20 5.49
N GLN A 56 10.11 12.78 6.63
CA GLN A 56 9.50 11.83 7.58
C GLN A 56 8.13 12.30 8.07
N LEU A 57 7.88 13.62 8.04
CA LEU A 57 6.63 14.22 8.49
C LEU A 57 5.44 13.94 7.56
N VAL A 58 5.70 13.59 6.31
CA VAL A 58 4.68 13.39 5.27
C VAL A 58 4.84 12.08 4.51
N SER A 59 5.91 11.35 4.76
CA SER A 59 6.20 10.08 4.09
C SER A 59 5.41 8.92 4.66
N ASP A 60 5.27 7.87 3.85
CA ASP A 60 4.92 6.53 4.33
C ASP A 60 6.00 5.52 3.92
N CYS A 61 5.96 4.30 4.46
CA CYS A 61 6.94 3.25 4.23
C CYS A 61 6.41 2.16 3.29
N CYS A 62 7.20 1.83 2.27
CA CYS A 62 7.02 0.69 1.39
C CYS A 62 8.17 -0.29 1.62
N GLY A 63 8.02 -1.15 2.64
CA GLY A 63 9.14 -1.90 3.22
C GLY A 63 10.20 -0.94 3.76
N TRP A 64 11.46 -1.12 3.35
CA TRP A 64 12.60 -0.31 3.79
C TRP A 64 12.75 1.04 3.07
N ARG A 65 11.83 1.42 2.18
CA ARG A 65 11.90 2.69 1.43
C ARG A 65 10.75 3.61 1.81
N ALA A 66 11.08 4.86 2.13
CA ALA A 66 10.07 5.89 2.30
C ALA A 66 9.61 6.41 0.93
N TYR A 67 8.36 6.84 0.86
CA TYR A 67 7.75 7.43 -0.33
C TYR A 67 6.79 8.56 0.06
N ASP A 68 6.46 9.42 -0.90
CA ASP A 68 5.49 10.50 -0.71
C ASP A 68 4.08 10.03 -1.15
N PRO A 69 3.15 9.75 -0.21
CA PRO A 69 1.82 9.25 -0.53
C PRO A 69 0.94 10.25 -1.28
N LEU A 70 1.34 11.53 -1.39
CA LEU A 70 0.64 12.51 -2.20
C LEU A 70 0.66 12.10 -3.68
N ASN A 71 1.82 11.67 -4.18
CA ASN A 71 2.05 11.41 -5.61
C ASN A 71 2.52 9.99 -5.90
N GLN A 72 2.62 9.13 -4.89
CA GLN A 72 3.10 7.76 -5.03
C GLN A 72 2.23 6.77 -4.25
N LEU A 73 2.28 5.51 -4.65
CA LEU A 73 1.60 4.39 -4.02
C LEU A 73 2.57 3.24 -3.80
N CYS A 74 2.43 2.54 -2.67
CA CYS A 74 3.11 1.27 -2.43
C CYS A 74 2.20 0.10 -2.85
N CYS A 75 2.53 -0.55 -3.97
CA CYS A 75 1.80 -1.69 -4.51
C CYS A 75 2.66 -2.96 -4.40
N ASP A 76 2.34 -3.82 -3.44
CA ASP A 76 3.05 -5.07 -3.16
C ASP A 76 4.58 -4.89 -3.16
N THR A 77 5.07 -4.05 -2.24
CA THR A 77 6.47 -3.64 -2.03
C THR A 77 7.10 -2.78 -3.14
N ARG A 78 6.33 -2.38 -4.16
CA ARG A 78 6.80 -1.50 -5.23
C ARG A 78 6.21 -0.10 -5.10
N ILE A 79 7.09 0.90 -5.03
CA ILE A 79 6.67 2.31 -5.10
C ILE A 79 6.40 2.68 -6.57
N LEU A 80 5.18 3.13 -6.86
CA LEU A 80 4.71 3.56 -8.17
C LEU A 80 4.27 5.03 -8.11
N ILE A 81 4.45 5.77 -9.21
CA ILE A 81 4.04 7.18 -9.30
C ILE A 81 2.59 7.24 -9.76
N ARG A 82 1.75 8.00 -9.05
CA ARG A 82 0.37 8.27 -9.44
C ARG A 82 0.39 9.12 -10.71
N THR A 83 -0.29 8.63 -11.74
CA THR A 83 -0.46 9.32 -13.03
C THR A 83 -1.85 9.92 -13.17
N GLN A 84 -2.83 9.37 -12.45
CA GLN A 84 -4.22 9.81 -12.44
C GLN A 84 -4.76 9.91 -11.00
N PRO A 85 -5.80 10.74 -10.75
CA PRO A 85 -6.32 10.98 -9.40
C PRO A 85 -6.81 9.71 -8.69
N HIS A 86 -7.46 8.83 -9.45
CA HIS A 86 -8.08 7.60 -8.92
C HIS A 86 -7.24 6.34 -9.21
N ASP A 87 -5.91 6.51 -9.38
CA ASP A 87 -4.99 5.38 -9.44
C ASP A 87 -5.01 4.61 -8.11
N LYS A 88 -5.10 3.29 -8.20
CA LYS A 88 -5.10 2.31 -7.11
C LYS A 88 -4.17 1.15 -7.43
N CYS A 89 -3.80 0.36 -6.42
CA CYS A 89 -2.98 -0.83 -6.62
C CYS A 89 -3.81 -2.04 -7.06
N CYS A 90 -3.33 -2.74 -8.08
CA CYS A 90 -3.75 -4.08 -8.45
C CYS A 90 -2.53 -5.00 -8.40
N GLY A 91 -2.31 -5.68 -7.27
CA GLY A 91 -1.05 -6.39 -7.01
C GLY A 91 0.14 -5.43 -7.06
N LYS A 92 1.03 -5.61 -8.04
CA LYS A 92 2.27 -4.82 -8.26
C LYS A 92 2.12 -3.69 -9.27
N GLU A 93 0.92 -3.45 -9.79
CA GLU A 93 0.63 -2.48 -10.84
C GLU A 93 -0.39 -1.43 -10.40
N LEU A 94 -0.44 -0.32 -11.13
CA LEU A 94 -1.49 0.69 -10.99
C LEU A 94 -2.65 0.39 -11.93
N TYR A 95 -3.86 0.71 -11.48
CA TYR A 95 -5.04 0.83 -12.33
C TYR A 95 -5.85 2.04 -11.91
N ASN A 96 -6.55 2.67 -12.85
CA ASN A 96 -7.50 3.75 -12.56
C ASN A 96 -8.92 3.16 -12.43
N GLU A 97 -9.53 3.29 -11.25
CA GLU A 97 -10.87 2.74 -11.00
C GLU A 97 -12.02 3.38 -11.81
N ASP A 98 -11.80 4.54 -12.43
CA ASP A 98 -12.78 5.19 -13.31
C ASP A 98 -13.05 4.34 -14.55
N ASN A 99 -12.01 3.74 -15.13
CA ASN A 99 -12.05 3.07 -16.43
C ASN A 99 -11.46 1.66 -16.43
N GLN A 100 -10.99 1.16 -15.28
CA GLN A 100 -10.43 -0.17 -15.13
C GLN A 100 -10.98 -0.88 -13.89
N LEU A 101 -10.87 -2.20 -13.92
CA LEU A 101 -11.18 -3.13 -12.85
C LEU A 101 -9.92 -3.89 -12.46
N CYS A 102 -9.72 -4.13 -11.17
CA CYS A 102 -8.73 -5.08 -10.68
C CYS A 102 -9.43 -6.37 -10.26
N CYS A 103 -9.35 -7.41 -11.08
CA CYS A 103 -10.04 -8.69 -10.84
C CYS A 103 -9.04 -9.79 -10.44
N GLY A 104 -9.48 -10.77 -9.67
CA GLY A 104 -8.64 -11.85 -9.14
C GLY A 104 -8.35 -11.67 -7.65
N ASN A 105 -7.37 -12.41 -7.14
CA ASN A 105 -6.96 -12.26 -5.75
C ASN A 105 -5.99 -11.07 -5.58
N VAL A 106 -5.85 -10.59 -4.34
CA VAL A 106 -5.02 -9.40 -4.02
C VAL A 106 -3.57 -9.53 -4.50
N VAL A 107 -3.04 -10.75 -4.58
CA VAL A 107 -1.64 -11.04 -4.99
C VAL A 107 -1.46 -11.13 -6.52
N LYS A 108 -2.46 -11.60 -7.26
CA LYS A 108 -2.42 -11.78 -8.73
C LYS A 108 -3.58 -11.05 -9.40
N GLY A 109 -3.86 -9.85 -8.92
CA GLY A 109 -4.87 -8.99 -9.52
C GLY A 109 -4.52 -8.73 -10.98
N ARG A 110 -5.52 -8.84 -11.85
CA ARG A 110 -5.45 -8.56 -13.27
C ARG A 110 -6.21 -7.27 -13.54
N VAL A 111 -5.53 -6.32 -14.18
CA VAL A 111 -6.15 -5.08 -14.63
C VAL A 111 -6.93 -5.34 -15.92
N LEU A 112 -8.22 -5.01 -15.92
CA LEU A 112 -9.12 -5.13 -17.05
C LEU A 112 -9.72 -3.76 -17.38
N THR A 113 -9.87 -3.41 -18.65
CA THR A 113 -10.62 -2.22 -19.05
C THR A 113 -12.11 -2.42 -18.73
N LYS A 114 -12.69 -1.48 -17.98
CA LYS A 114 -14.09 -1.47 -17.58
C LYS A 114 -14.96 -1.14 -18.79
N MET A 115 -15.75 -2.12 -19.25
CA MET A 115 -16.57 -1.95 -20.46
C MET A 115 -17.81 -1.07 -20.22
N SER A 116 -18.34 -1.05 -18.99
CA SER A 116 -19.42 -0.15 -18.58
C SER A 116 -19.49 -0.02 -17.05
N SER A 117 -20.33 0.88 -16.54
CA SER A 117 -20.61 0.99 -15.10
C SER A 117 -21.26 -0.26 -14.49
N GLN A 118 -21.77 -1.17 -15.30
CA GLN A 118 -22.40 -2.42 -14.87
C GLN A 118 -21.42 -3.60 -14.80
N HIS A 119 -20.20 -3.42 -15.33
CA HIS A 119 -19.18 -4.47 -15.30
C HIS A 119 -18.51 -4.54 -13.94
N LEU A 120 -18.47 -5.75 -13.37
CA LEU A 120 -17.88 -6.08 -12.08
C LEU A 120 -16.94 -7.28 -12.23
N CYS A 121 -16.09 -7.52 -11.23
CA CYS A 121 -15.22 -8.69 -11.21
C CYS A 121 -15.97 -9.95 -10.77
N CYS A 122 -15.68 -11.07 -11.44
CA CYS A 122 -16.04 -12.42 -11.06
C CYS A 122 -14.79 -13.30 -11.19
N GLY A 123 -14.14 -13.60 -10.06
CA GLY A 123 -12.80 -14.17 -10.10
C GLY A 123 -11.83 -13.20 -10.79
N ASP A 124 -11.06 -13.69 -11.75
CA ASP A 124 -10.09 -12.95 -12.58
C ASP A 124 -10.68 -12.40 -13.90
N HIS A 125 -12.01 -12.50 -14.07
CA HIS A 125 -12.74 -12.00 -15.23
C HIS A 125 -13.69 -10.86 -14.85
N GLN A 126 -14.11 -10.06 -15.84
CA GLN A 126 -15.22 -9.12 -15.68
C GLN A 126 -16.52 -9.70 -16.26
N PHE A 127 -17.66 -9.33 -15.67
CA PHE A 127 -18.99 -9.68 -16.15
C PHE A 127 -19.95 -8.51 -16.02
N ASP A 128 -20.97 -8.47 -16.87
CA ASP A 128 -22.06 -7.50 -16.79
C ASP A 128 -23.18 -8.01 -15.88
N ARG A 129 -23.43 -7.30 -14.77
CA ARG A 129 -24.45 -7.69 -13.78
C ARG A 129 -25.89 -7.61 -14.30
N GLN A 130 -26.13 -6.99 -15.45
CA GLN A 130 -27.46 -6.92 -16.06
C GLN A 130 -27.79 -8.13 -16.94
N SER A 131 -26.77 -8.87 -17.40
CA SER A 131 -26.93 -10.01 -18.31
C SER A 131 -26.40 -11.32 -17.73
N HIS A 132 -25.50 -11.25 -16.75
CA HIS A 132 -24.86 -12.40 -16.12
C HIS A 132 -24.87 -12.28 -14.59
N CYS A 133 -24.74 -13.44 -13.91
CA CYS A 133 -24.44 -13.54 -12.49
C CYS A 133 -23.11 -14.27 -12.26
N CYS A 134 -22.41 -13.92 -11.19
CA CYS A 134 -21.18 -14.61 -10.80
C CYS A 134 -21.51 -15.80 -9.91
N CYS A 135 -21.20 -17.02 -10.37
CA CYS A 135 -21.42 -18.26 -9.62
C CYS A 135 -20.09 -18.91 -9.22
N PHE A 136 -20.13 -19.68 -8.14
CA PHE A 136 -19.01 -20.52 -7.72
C PHE A 136 -19.15 -21.92 -8.32
N ASP A 137 -18.27 -22.29 -9.24
CA ASP A 137 -18.21 -23.60 -9.87
C ASP A 137 -16.99 -24.36 -9.34
N SER A 138 -17.19 -25.32 -8.43
CA SER A 138 -16.21 -26.35 -8.01
C SER A 138 -14.74 -25.90 -7.98
N GLU A 139 -14.46 -24.72 -7.39
CA GLU A 139 -13.15 -24.03 -7.19
C GLU A 139 -12.95 -22.69 -7.91
N ARG A 140 -13.80 -22.29 -8.88
CA ARG A 140 -13.64 -21.01 -9.59
C ARG A 140 -14.93 -20.21 -9.68
N LEU A 141 -14.80 -18.89 -9.54
CA LEU A 141 -15.86 -17.96 -9.84
C LEU A 141 -16.00 -17.82 -11.36
N SER A 142 -17.20 -18.01 -11.90
CA SER A 142 -17.47 -17.86 -13.33
C SER A 142 -18.79 -17.12 -13.58
N PRO A 143 -18.86 -16.26 -14.61
CA PRO A 143 -20.11 -15.62 -15.00
C PRO A 143 -21.03 -16.59 -15.75
N LYS A 144 -22.32 -16.60 -15.40
CA LYS A 144 -23.38 -17.36 -16.05
C LYS A 144 -24.51 -16.43 -16.51
N PRO A 145 -25.20 -16.70 -17.63
CA PRO A 145 -26.36 -15.92 -18.05
C PRO A 145 -27.48 -15.91 -17.00
N LEU A 146 -28.17 -14.77 -16.82
CA LEU A 146 -29.27 -14.65 -15.83
C LEU A 146 -30.46 -15.59 -16.08
N ASN A 147 -30.65 -16.03 -17.34
CA ASN A 147 -31.74 -16.95 -17.70
C ASN A 147 -31.51 -18.38 -17.19
N ALA A 148 -30.28 -18.74 -16.84
CA ALA A 148 -29.98 -19.93 -16.06
C ALA A 148 -30.10 -19.52 -14.59
N SER A 149 -31.24 -19.84 -13.96
CA SER A 149 -31.54 -19.62 -12.53
C SER A 149 -30.27 -19.42 -11.71
N CYS A 150 -29.94 -18.16 -11.38
CA CYS A 150 -28.62 -17.80 -10.87
C CYS A 150 -28.24 -18.67 -9.68
N CYS A 151 -27.28 -19.57 -9.92
CA CYS A 151 -26.78 -20.58 -9.02
C CYS A 151 -27.91 -21.35 -8.29
N ALA A 152 -28.72 -22.11 -9.03
CA ALA A 152 -29.64 -23.09 -8.46
C ALA A 152 -28.86 -24.20 -7.70
N SER A 153 -28.63 -23.92 -6.42
CA SER A 153 -28.33 -24.86 -5.33
C SER A 153 -27.00 -25.62 -5.40
N SER A 154 -26.07 -25.23 -4.55
CA SER A 154 -25.29 -26.18 -3.73
C SER A 154 -25.21 -25.58 -2.33
N GLY A 155 -25.90 -26.20 -1.38
CA GLY A 155 -26.45 -25.51 -0.22
C GLY A 155 -25.42 -25.01 0.79
N PHE A 156 -25.48 -23.71 1.06
CA PHE A 156 -25.25 -23.15 2.39
C PHE A 156 -26.22 -21.98 2.58
N ASN A 157 -27.04 -22.08 3.63
CA ASN A 157 -27.69 -20.93 4.24
C ASN A 157 -26.59 -19.96 4.68
N GLY A 158 -26.53 -18.77 4.09
CA GLY A 158 -25.57 -17.76 4.51
C GLY A 158 -25.63 -16.54 3.62
N ASN A 159 -26.38 -15.54 4.07
CA ASN A 159 -26.34 -14.12 3.75
C ASN A 159 -25.79 -13.72 2.36
N TYR A 160 -26.66 -13.07 1.59
CA TYR A 160 -26.27 -12.01 0.68
C TYR A 160 -25.26 -11.07 1.38
N SER A 161 -23.97 -11.29 1.17
CA SER A 161 -22.97 -10.27 1.41
C SER A 161 -22.86 -9.49 0.11
N GLU A 162 -23.61 -8.40 0.08
CA GLU A 162 -23.20 -7.14 -0.51
C GLU A 162 -21.67 -7.03 -0.39
N PHE A 163 -20.92 -7.34 -1.44
CA PHE A 163 -19.52 -6.96 -1.52
C PHE A 163 -19.48 -5.51 -1.98
N THR A 164 -19.91 -4.64 -1.07
CA THR A 164 -19.51 -3.24 -1.03
C THR A 164 -18.00 -3.22 -0.80
N LYS A 165 -17.30 -2.57 -1.72
CA LYS A 165 -16.15 -1.74 -1.40
C LYS A 165 -16.43 -0.36 -1.95
#